data_AF-A0A918JP01-F1
#
_entry.id   AF-A0A918JP01-F1
#
_cell.length_a   1.000
_cell.length_b   1.000
_cell.length_c   1.000
_cell.angle_alpha   90.00
_cell.angle_beta   90.00
_cell.angle_gamma   90.00
#
_symmetry.space_group_name_H-M   'P 1'
#
loop_
_entity.id
_entity.type
_entity.pdbx_description
1 polymer ?
#
loop_
_entity_poly.entity_id
_entity_poly.type
_entity_poly.pdbx_seq_one_letter_code
_entity_poly.pdbx_strand_id
1 'polypeptide(L)'
;MIAKQFLLCSVDIKEKGVWAELVNSSESMEEKDVATQEWHLRKQQNVNFCKHVVKEEMQYRDALEKSRNLDLLWNENVETCVDLNKSFAGFDIVKRETSLVVDYHGNFLFVICYTISYQDLSVKELAKEIFKNREITTNLGDSEWLYAFQDLVKEEVCKYVHAITKQTKLHSDNVILNNDAAFPLLFADSVQDEDLSELFRNEESSEQLAKGNALSADFTNSFFHVGWNYTLAVNFPYDVQENVFALMTKMQMSYYKFRYYKEYFNEVFTDILKNSEAIDSQRVDFFDKLKLNYKVFLANYFKFKYGLYPKYCQVMEGVERLWNIDKDTELLEKTFEAQSEFVNKKYSEANQRLNDKQNQALNIIALLQVAAFVSVIYDSLAFEEKWPNEFYTVLSLISISVIAVISLYVSFGLIRKSRKK
;
A
#
# COMPACT_ATOMS: atom_id res chain seq x y z
N MET A 1 20.18 2.98 34.54
CA MET A 1 19.14 3.63 33.73
C MET A 1 18.60 2.61 32.75
N ILE A 2 17.38 2.80 32.24
CA ILE A 2 16.78 1.90 31.25
C ILE A 2 16.52 2.68 29.95
N ALA A 3 16.73 2.01 28.84
CA ALA A 3 16.35 2.46 27.52
C ALA A 3 15.58 1.36 26.79
N LYS A 4 14.70 1.75 25.87
CA LYS A 4 14.03 0.86 24.93
C LYS A 4 14.38 1.23 23.51
N GLN A 5 14.97 0.30 22.78
CA GLN A 5 15.24 0.42 21.36
C GLN A 5 14.19 -0.35 20.57
N PHE A 6 13.33 0.36 19.87
CA PHE A 6 12.36 -0.20 18.94
C PHE A 6 12.93 -0.22 17.53
N LEU A 7 12.66 -1.30 16.81
CA LEU A 7 12.93 -1.42 15.38
C LEU A 7 11.60 -1.72 14.68
N LEU A 8 11.06 -0.73 13.95
CA LEU A 8 9.82 -0.86 13.21
C LEU A 8 10.12 -1.34 11.79
N CYS A 9 10.17 -2.66 11.60
CA CYS A 9 10.53 -3.29 10.34
C CYS A 9 9.29 -3.47 9.46
N SER A 10 9.18 -2.69 8.39
CA SER A 10 8.13 -2.93 7.41
C SER A 10 8.45 -4.16 6.57
N VAL A 11 7.43 -4.98 6.31
CA VAL A 11 7.58 -6.17 5.48
C VAL A 11 7.10 -5.86 4.05
N ASP A 12 8.01 -5.98 3.09
CA ASP A 12 7.74 -5.70 1.67
C ASP A 12 7.32 -6.97 0.92
N ILE A 13 6.29 -6.86 0.09
CA ILE A 13 5.80 -7.84 -0.86
C ILE A 13 6.26 -7.36 -2.24
N LYS A 14 7.31 -7.99 -2.79
CA LYS A 14 7.88 -7.62 -4.10
C LYS A 14 6.86 -7.70 -5.22
N GLU A 15 6.02 -8.72 -5.19
CA GLU A 15 4.98 -8.94 -6.19
C GLU A 15 3.80 -7.99 -5.97
N LYS A 16 3.90 -6.79 -6.55
CA LYS A 16 2.89 -5.72 -6.34
C LYS A 16 1.48 -6.12 -6.80
N GLY A 17 1.36 -7.07 -7.72
CA GLY A 17 0.07 -7.68 -8.10
C GLY A 17 -0.59 -8.44 -6.95
N VAL A 18 0.18 -9.22 -6.19
CA VAL A 18 -0.29 -9.93 -4.98
C VAL A 18 -0.77 -8.92 -3.94
N TRP A 19 0.03 -7.88 -3.69
CA TRP A 19 -0.35 -6.83 -2.74
C TRP A 19 -1.65 -6.13 -3.16
N ALA A 20 -1.80 -5.81 -4.45
CA ALA A 20 -3.02 -5.17 -4.95
C ALA A 20 -4.25 -6.09 -4.82
N GLU A 21 -4.10 -7.41 -5.05
CA GLU A 21 -5.17 -8.38 -4.79
C GLU A 21 -5.50 -8.44 -3.29
N LEU A 22 -4.50 -8.54 -2.41
CA LEU A 22 -4.69 -8.55 -0.96
C LEU A 22 -5.49 -7.34 -0.47
N VAL A 23 -5.18 -6.15 -0.98
CA VAL A 23 -5.89 -4.90 -0.65
C VAL A 23 -7.33 -4.93 -1.16
N ASN A 24 -7.60 -5.58 -2.28
CA ASN A 24 -8.91 -5.63 -2.92
C ASN A 24 -9.79 -6.82 -2.49
N SER A 25 -9.23 -7.82 -1.81
CA SER A 25 -9.91 -9.11 -1.55
C SER A 25 -10.91 -9.12 -0.40
N SER A 26 -10.78 -8.24 0.59
CA SER A 26 -11.66 -8.19 1.76
C SER A 26 -12.16 -6.77 2.01
N GLU A 27 -13.37 -6.62 2.53
CA GLU A 27 -14.02 -5.32 2.73
C GLU A 27 -13.95 -4.84 4.18
N SER A 28 -13.67 -5.72 5.15
CA SER A 28 -13.53 -5.36 6.57
C SER A 28 -12.31 -6.02 7.23
N MET A 29 -11.89 -5.47 8.38
CA MET A 29 -10.82 -6.05 9.19
C MET A 29 -11.30 -7.34 9.86
N GLU A 30 -12.56 -7.38 10.25
CA GLU A 30 -13.23 -8.54 10.82
C GLU A 30 -13.30 -9.71 9.82
N GLU A 31 -13.56 -9.43 8.53
CA GLU A 31 -13.47 -10.45 7.49
C GLU A 31 -12.06 -11.03 7.36
N LYS A 32 -11.02 -10.17 7.45
CA LYS A 32 -9.63 -10.61 7.42
C LYS A 32 -9.28 -11.49 8.61
N ASP A 33 -9.71 -11.08 9.81
CA ASP A 33 -9.56 -11.82 11.07
C ASP A 33 -10.18 -13.23 10.96
N VAL A 34 -11.45 -13.29 10.55
CA VAL A 34 -12.20 -14.56 10.38
C VAL A 34 -11.56 -15.46 9.32
N ALA A 35 -11.08 -14.89 8.22
CA ALA A 35 -10.44 -15.66 7.15
C ALA A 35 -9.09 -16.24 7.58
N THR A 36 -8.41 -15.64 8.56
CA THR A 36 -7.04 -15.99 8.90
C THR A 36 -6.93 -16.87 10.13
N GLN A 37 -7.89 -16.85 11.07
CA GLN A 37 -8.00 -17.67 12.31
C GLN A 37 -6.78 -17.74 13.24
N GLU A 38 -5.55 -17.56 12.75
CA GLU A 38 -4.26 -17.46 13.47
C GLU A 38 -3.91 -16.00 13.78
N TRP A 39 -4.64 -15.05 13.20
CA TRP A 39 -4.50 -13.62 13.44
C TRP A 39 -5.72 -13.12 14.18
N HIS A 40 -5.51 -12.20 15.12
CA HIS A 40 -6.56 -11.82 16.06
C HIS A 40 -6.69 -10.30 16.22
N LEU A 41 -7.94 -9.83 16.17
CA LEU A 41 -8.35 -8.57 16.77
C LEU A 41 -8.33 -8.71 18.29
N ARG A 42 -7.40 -8.04 18.96
CA ARG A 42 -7.27 -8.12 20.43
C ARG A 42 -8.34 -7.33 21.21
N LYS A 43 -9.51 -7.06 20.62
CA LYS A 43 -10.59 -6.24 21.21
C LYS A 43 -11.26 -6.88 22.46
N GLN A 44 -10.77 -8.03 22.93
CA GLN A 44 -11.24 -8.69 24.15
C GLN A 44 -10.07 -9.06 25.06
N GLN A 45 -10.17 -8.66 26.33
CA GLN A 45 -9.16 -8.70 27.40
C GLN A 45 -8.71 -10.11 27.87
N ASN A 46 -8.58 -11.10 26.97
CA ASN A 46 -8.31 -12.48 27.39
C ASN A 46 -7.22 -13.16 26.56
N VAL A 47 -6.07 -12.51 26.40
CA VAL A 47 -4.85 -13.25 26.07
C VAL A 47 -3.91 -13.17 27.27
N ASN A 48 -3.76 -14.29 27.97
CA ASN A 48 -2.75 -14.53 29.00
C ASN A 48 -1.34 -14.54 28.37
N PHE A 49 -0.93 -13.44 27.75
CA PHE A 49 0.41 -13.33 27.18
C PHE A 49 1.36 -12.75 28.23
N CYS A 50 2.37 -13.54 28.58
CA CYS A 50 3.32 -13.33 29.69
C CYS A 50 2.69 -13.13 31.07
N LYS A 51 2.50 -14.23 31.81
CA LYS A 51 2.23 -14.20 33.28
C LYS A 51 3.33 -13.53 34.12
N HIS A 52 4.42 -13.08 33.50
CA HIS A 52 5.57 -12.45 34.15
C HIS A 52 5.88 -11.02 33.69
N VAL A 53 5.06 -10.38 32.84
CA VAL A 53 5.26 -8.96 32.53
C VAL A 53 4.73 -8.12 33.69
N VAL A 54 5.66 -7.55 34.45
CA VAL A 54 5.39 -6.62 35.55
C VAL A 54 4.78 -5.35 34.95
N LYS A 55 3.77 -4.78 35.60
CA LYS A 55 3.03 -3.55 35.23
C LYS A 55 3.89 -2.31 34.90
N GLU A 56 5.20 -2.38 35.08
CA GLU A 56 6.16 -1.27 34.95
C GLU A 56 7.03 -1.35 33.68
N GLU A 57 6.96 -2.42 32.87
CA GLU A 57 7.60 -2.44 31.56
C GLU A 57 6.68 -1.76 30.53
N MET A 58 7.17 -0.72 29.82
CA MET A 58 6.40 0.01 28.79
C MET A 58 5.55 -0.95 27.94
N GLN A 59 4.24 -0.83 28.09
CA GLN A 59 3.24 -1.60 27.37
C GLN A 59 3.02 -0.97 26.00
N TYR A 60 4.07 -0.91 25.17
CA TYR A 60 3.98 -0.31 23.83
C TYR A 60 2.87 -0.97 22.98
N ARG A 61 2.50 -2.22 23.29
CA ARG A 61 1.36 -2.92 22.71
C ARG A 61 0.03 -2.28 23.09
N ASP A 62 -0.20 -2.05 24.38
CA ASP A 62 -1.36 -1.32 24.87
C ASP A 62 -1.43 0.10 24.27
N ALA A 63 -0.27 0.73 24.02
CA ALA A 63 -0.21 2.03 23.35
C ALA A 63 -0.79 1.96 21.93
N LEU A 64 -0.44 0.93 21.16
CA LEU A 64 -1.00 0.72 19.81
C LEU A 64 -2.50 0.41 19.86
N GLU A 65 -2.94 -0.40 20.82
CA GLU A 65 -4.35 -0.80 20.98
C GLU A 65 -5.25 0.35 21.45
N LYS A 66 -4.76 1.20 22.37
CA LYS A 66 -5.48 2.40 22.83
C LYS A 66 -5.50 3.50 21.77
N SER A 67 -4.58 3.46 20.81
CA SER A 67 -4.48 4.47 19.77
C SER A 67 -5.67 4.43 18.84
N ARG A 68 -6.35 5.57 18.71
CA ARG A 68 -7.56 5.68 17.89
C ARG A 68 -7.22 5.44 16.42
N ASN A 69 -8.05 4.68 15.71
CA ASN A 69 -7.92 4.41 14.27
C ASN A 69 -6.58 3.71 13.90
N LEU A 70 -6.03 2.94 14.85
CA LEU A 70 -4.92 2.03 14.64
C LEU A 70 -5.43 0.58 14.75
N ASP A 71 -6.41 0.21 13.92
CA ASP A 71 -6.93 -1.16 13.88
C ASP A 71 -5.84 -2.09 13.33
N LEU A 72 -5.37 -3.02 14.18
CA LEU A 72 -4.30 -3.96 13.88
C LEU A 72 -4.75 -5.39 14.23
N LEU A 73 -4.36 -6.34 13.39
CA LEU A 73 -4.36 -7.77 13.71
C LEU A 73 -2.97 -8.17 14.18
N TRP A 74 -2.92 -9.00 15.21
CA TRP A 74 -1.67 -9.53 15.77
C TRP A 74 -1.51 -10.99 15.39
N ASN A 75 -0.28 -11.40 15.11
CA ASN A 75 0.07 -12.80 14.90
C ASN A 75 0.79 -13.35 16.14
N GLU A 76 0.18 -14.35 16.77
CA GLU A 76 0.71 -14.94 18.02
C GLU A 76 1.95 -15.82 17.79
N ASN A 77 2.11 -16.40 16.60
CA ASN A 77 3.24 -17.30 16.28
C ASN A 77 4.59 -16.57 16.25
N VAL A 78 4.58 -15.28 15.89
CA VAL A 78 5.77 -14.41 15.82
C VAL A 78 5.98 -13.61 17.11
N GLU A 79 5.06 -13.75 18.06
CA GLU A 79 5.08 -13.00 19.32
C GLU A 79 6.00 -13.69 20.33
N THR A 80 7.14 -13.07 20.63
CA THR A 80 8.14 -13.64 21.56
C THR A 80 8.61 -12.64 22.60
N CYS A 81 9.10 -13.17 23.72
CA CYS A 81 9.67 -12.43 24.83
C CYS A 81 10.82 -13.27 25.39
N VAL A 82 12.06 -12.83 25.16
CA VAL A 82 13.26 -13.61 25.47
C VAL A 82 14.24 -12.76 26.27
N ASP A 83 14.69 -13.29 27.41
CA ASP A 83 15.78 -12.70 28.18
C ASP A 83 17.12 -13.00 27.48
N LEU A 84 17.91 -11.97 27.20
CA LEU A 84 19.13 -12.08 26.40
C LEU A 84 20.42 -11.98 27.23
N ASN A 85 20.42 -11.20 28.32
CA ASN A 85 21.58 -10.96 29.20
C ASN A 85 22.92 -10.84 28.43
N LYS A 86 22.94 -10.05 27.35
CA LYS A 86 24.14 -9.80 26.53
C LYS A 86 24.81 -8.51 26.98
N SER A 87 26.09 -8.57 27.35
CA SER A 87 26.84 -7.41 27.82
C SER A 87 27.73 -6.80 26.73
N PHE A 88 27.71 -5.47 26.65
CA PHE A 88 28.53 -4.64 25.79
C PHE A 88 29.37 -3.68 26.64
N ALA A 89 30.26 -2.92 26.00
CA ALA A 89 31.02 -1.89 26.70
C ALA A 89 30.07 -0.76 27.17
N GLY A 90 29.68 -0.80 28.44
CA GLY A 90 28.91 0.25 29.12
C GLY A 90 27.37 0.10 29.09
N PHE A 91 26.85 -0.95 28.45
CA PHE A 91 25.42 -1.29 28.49
C PHE A 91 25.17 -2.79 28.32
N ASP A 92 24.00 -3.25 28.76
CA ASP A 92 23.52 -4.62 28.66
C ASP A 92 22.18 -4.66 27.92
N ILE A 93 22.00 -5.67 27.06
CA ILE A 93 20.70 -6.04 26.50
C ILE A 93 20.07 -7.06 27.44
N VAL A 94 19.02 -6.63 28.13
CA VAL A 94 18.32 -7.44 29.13
C VAL A 94 17.33 -8.39 28.45
N LYS A 95 16.51 -7.85 27.56
CA LYS A 95 15.33 -8.52 27.00
C LYS A 95 15.12 -8.14 25.54
N ARG A 96 14.58 -9.06 24.76
CA ARG A 96 14.04 -8.81 23.42
C ARG A 96 12.60 -9.27 23.32
N GLU A 97 11.76 -8.42 22.76
CA GLU A 97 10.34 -8.69 22.50
C GLU A 97 10.07 -8.52 21.00
N THR A 98 9.22 -9.38 20.46
CA THR A 98 8.83 -9.33 19.04
C THR A 98 7.32 -9.35 18.88
N SER A 99 6.85 -8.68 17.84
CA SER A 99 5.44 -8.71 17.43
C SER A 99 5.34 -8.53 15.92
N LEU A 100 4.49 -9.32 15.27
CA LEU A 100 4.08 -9.08 13.88
C LEU A 100 2.63 -8.61 13.86
N VAL A 101 2.40 -7.46 13.23
CA VAL A 101 1.08 -6.86 13.10
C VAL A 101 0.76 -6.56 11.64
N VAL A 102 -0.53 -6.51 11.32
CA VAL A 102 -1.02 -6.10 10.00
C VAL A 102 -2.23 -5.18 10.13
N ASP A 103 -2.26 -4.12 9.33
CA ASP A 103 -3.40 -3.21 9.29
C ASP A 103 -4.54 -3.71 8.37
N TYR A 104 -5.66 -2.99 8.40
CA TYR A 104 -6.85 -3.26 7.58
C TYR A 104 -6.54 -3.37 6.08
N HIS A 105 -5.43 -2.84 5.62
CA HIS A 105 -5.06 -2.82 4.22
C HIS A 105 -3.89 -3.73 3.87
N GLY A 106 -3.51 -4.66 4.75
CA GLY A 106 -2.48 -5.65 4.44
C GLY A 106 -1.06 -5.10 4.50
N ASN A 107 -0.83 -4.00 5.24
CA ASN A 107 0.52 -3.53 5.54
C ASN A 107 1.02 -4.20 6.79
N PHE A 108 2.07 -4.98 6.63
CA PHE A 108 2.70 -5.73 7.70
C PHE A 108 3.83 -4.93 8.34
N LEU A 109 3.89 -4.99 9.67
CA LEU A 109 4.96 -4.41 10.46
C LEU A 109 5.45 -5.44 11.48
N PHE A 110 6.74 -5.73 11.41
CA PHE A 110 7.45 -6.52 12.40
C PHE A 110 8.16 -5.59 13.37
N VAL A 111 7.77 -5.64 14.64
CA VAL A 111 8.31 -4.81 15.72
C VAL A 111 9.28 -5.64 16.53
N ILE A 112 10.50 -5.13 16.71
CA ILE A 112 11.50 -5.68 17.65
C ILE A 112 11.74 -4.63 18.73
N CYS A 113 11.61 -4.99 19.99
CA CYS A 113 11.90 -4.12 21.12
C CYS A 113 13.01 -4.72 21.97
N TYR A 114 14.09 -3.98 22.16
CA TYR A 114 15.18 -4.33 23.07
C TYR A 114 15.09 -3.48 24.34
N THR A 115 15.06 -4.14 25.50
CA THR A 115 15.25 -3.47 26.79
C THR A 115 16.74 -3.43 27.10
N ILE A 116 17.26 -2.22 27.27
CA ILE A 116 18.68 -1.93 27.46
C ILE A 116 18.88 -1.35 28.85
N SER A 117 19.78 -1.94 29.62
CA SER A 117 20.27 -1.39 30.88
C SER A 117 21.61 -0.73 30.64
N TYR A 118 21.80 0.49 31.13
CA TYR A 118 23.07 1.18 31.01
C TYR A 118 23.32 2.03 32.26
N GLN A 119 24.57 2.10 32.69
CA GLN A 119 24.99 2.83 33.89
C GLN A 119 26.27 3.63 33.64
N ASP A 120 27.17 3.12 32.80
CA ASP A 120 28.49 3.69 32.60
C ASP A 120 28.60 4.59 31.37
N LEU A 121 27.48 4.83 30.65
CA LEU A 121 27.43 5.66 29.45
C LEU A 121 26.41 6.79 29.60
N SER A 122 26.71 7.93 28.98
CA SER A 122 25.72 8.95 28.66
C SER A 122 24.71 8.46 27.60
N VAL A 123 23.55 9.09 27.50
CA VAL A 123 22.58 8.79 26.44
C VAL A 123 23.16 9.06 25.06
N LYS A 124 24.00 10.09 24.93
CA LYS A 124 24.68 10.42 23.68
C LYS A 124 25.63 9.31 23.24
N GLU A 125 26.40 8.75 24.17
CA GLU A 125 27.29 7.61 23.89
C GLU A 125 26.51 6.34 23.59
N LEU A 126 25.46 6.06 24.37
CA LEU A 126 24.57 4.93 24.12
C LEU A 126 23.97 4.99 22.71
N ALA A 127 23.41 6.14 22.33
CA ALA A 127 22.83 6.36 21.01
C ALA A 127 23.88 6.18 19.90
N LYS A 128 25.12 6.66 20.10
CA LYS A 128 26.21 6.45 19.14
C LYS A 128 26.58 4.98 18.95
N GLU A 129 26.55 4.17 20.01
CA GLU A 129 26.82 2.72 19.88
C GLU A 129 25.65 1.99 19.24
N ILE A 130 24.40 2.28 19.64
CA ILE A 130 23.21 1.65 19.07
C ILE A 130 23.04 2.00 17.59
N PHE A 131 23.30 3.25 17.21
CA PHE A 131 23.14 3.76 15.84
C PHE A 131 24.45 3.80 15.04
N LYS A 132 25.50 3.13 15.53
CA LYS A 132 26.84 3.12 14.92
C LYS A 132 26.83 2.74 13.44
N ASN A 133 26.08 1.68 13.13
CA ASN A 133 25.76 1.27 11.76
C ASN A 133 24.25 1.37 11.54
N ARG A 134 23.83 1.47 10.28
CA ARG A 134 22.40 1.47 9.91
C ARG A 134 21.66 0.21 10.39
N GLU A 135 22.35 -0.92 10.43
CA GLU A 135 21.78 -2.19 10.89
C GLU A 135 21.88 -2.34 12.41
N ILE A 136 20.82 -1.96 13.11
CA ILE A 136 20.75 -1.95 14.58
C ILE A 136 20.97 -3.33 15.19
N THR A 137 20.41 -4.38 14.58
CA THR A 137 20.58 -5.76 15.07
C THR A 137 22.04 -6.21 15.05
N THR A 138 22.85 -5.69 14.12
CA THR A 138 24.30 -5.94 14.08
C THR A 138 25.02 -5.21 15.20
N ASN A 139 24.66 -3.95 15.49
CA ASN A 139 25.23 -3.20 16.61
C ASN A 139 24.89 -3.84 17.96
N LEU A 140 23.74 -4.50 18.05
CA LEU A 140 23.25 -5.21 19.23
C LEU A 140 23.65 -6.70 19.26
N GLY A 141 24.51 -7.16 18.34
CA GLY A 141 25.01 -8.54 18.31
C GLY A 141 23.91 -9.60 18.18
N ASP A 142 22.87 -9.31 17.40
CA ASP A 142 21.64 -10.12 17.30
C ASP A 142 21.24 -10.48 15.87
N SER A 143 22.11 -10.21 14.89
CA SER A 143 21.84 -10.47 13.46
C SER A 143 21.61 -11.94 13.14
N GLU A 144 22.38 -12.85 13.75
CA GLU A 144 22.21 -14.30 13.53
C GLU A 144 20.80 -14.77 13.91
N TRP A 145 20.26 -14.27 15.02
CA TRP A 145 18.89 -14.56 15.40
C TRP A 145 17.90 -13.98 14.39
N LEU A 146 18.07 -12.72 13.98
CA LEU A 146 17.16 -12.09 13.02
C LEU A 146 17.12 -12.88 11.70
N TYR A 147 18.29 -13.31 11.21
CA TYR A 147 18.38 -14.12 9.99
C TYR A 147 17.69 -15.49 10.10
N ALA A 148 17.66 -16.09 11.28
CA ALA A 148 16.91 -17.33 11.51
C ALA A 148 15.40 -17.06 11.68
N PHE A 149 15.05 -15.94 12.32
CA PHE A 149 13.67 -15.60 12.67
C PHE A 149 12.88 -15.02 11.49
N GLN A 150 13.53 -14.39 10.52
CA GLN A 150 12.88 -13.81 9.34
C GLN A 150 12.07 -14.84 8.55
N ASP A 151 12.50 -16.11 8.51
CA ASP A 151 11.82 -17.13 7.70
C ASP A 151 10.46 -17.48 8.29
N LEU A 152 10.36 -17.54 9.63
CA LEU A 152 9.08 -17.63 10.32
C LEU A 152 8.19 -16.42 9.98
N VAL A 153 8.71 -15.20 10.02
CA VAL A 153 7.94 -14.00 9.66
C VAL A 153 7.41 -14.08 8.22
N LYS A 154 8.25 -14.50 7.27
CA LYS A 154 7.86 -14.65 5.86
C LYS A 154 6.78 -15.71 5.68
N GLU A 155 6.89 -16.84 6.36
CA GLU A 155 5.90 -17.92 6.32
C GLU A 155 4.54 -17.44 6.82
N GLU A 156 4.50 -16.74 7.95
CA GLU A 156 3.26 -16.20 8.54
C GLU A 156 2.62 -15.14 7.65
N VAL A 157 3.41 -14.29 7.00
CA VAL A 157 2.91 -13.33 5.98
C VAL A 157 2.33 -14.09 4.78
N CYS A 158 3.01 -15.10 4.26
CA CYS A 158 2.51 -15.91 3.15
C CYS A 158 1.18 -16.59 3.50
N LYS A 159 1.07 -17.19 4.69
CA LYS A 159 -0.19 -17.79 5.17
C LYS A 159 -1.31 -16.77 5.21
N TYR A 160 -1.06 -15.58 5.78
CA TYR A 160 -2.04 -14.50 5.82
C TYR A 160 -2.50 -14.13 4.42
N VAL A 161 -1.55 -13.90 3.50
CA VAL A 161 -1.89 -13.52 2.12
C VAL A 161 -2.70 -14.62 1.44
N HIS A 162 -2.29 -15.89 1.51
CA HIS A 162 -3.00 -17.01 0.88
C HIS A 162 -4.40 -17.25 1.43
N ALA A 163 -4.64 -16.95 2.71
CA ALA A 163 -5.96 -17.04 3.30
C ALA A 163 -6.93 -15.98 2.73
N ILE A 164 -6.40 -14.83 2.30
CA ILE A 164 -7.20 -13.70 1.80
C ILE A 164 -7.28 -13.66 0.27
N THR A 165 -6.19 -13.96 -0.43
CA THR A 165 -6.12 -13.92 -1.90
C THR A 165 -6.56 -15.26 -2.47
N LYS A 166 -7.55 -15.25 -3.37
CA LYS A 166 -8.20 -16.48 -3.86
C LYS A 166 -7.43 -17.14 -5.00
N GLN A 167 -6.67 -16.37 -5.78
CA GLN A 167 -6.08 -16.85 -7.03
C GLN A 167 -4.55 -16.74 -7.07
N THR A 168 -3.98 -15.86 -6.26
CA THR A 168 -2.53 -15.61 -6.29
C THR A 168 -1.82 -16.24 -5.10
N LYS A 169 -0.70 -16.92 -5.37
CA LYS A 169 0.16 -17.50 -4.36
C LYS A 169 1.39 -16.63 -4.19
N LEU A 170 1.56 -16.10 -2.99
CA LEU A 170 2.80 -15.44 -2.57
C LEU A 170 3.85 -16.49 -2.21
N HIS A 171 5.06 -16.36 -2.75
CA HIS A 171 6.22 -17.15 -2.32
C HIS A 171 7.03 -16.39 -1.26
N SER A 172 7.63 -17.10 -0.30
CA SER A 172 8.41 -16.51 0.78
C SER A 172 9.59 -15.66 0.27
N ASP A 173 10.21 -16.02 -0.86
CA ASP A 173 11.29 -15.25 -1.50
C ASP A 173 10.87 -13.85 -1.98
N ASN A 174 9.56 -13.64 -2.14
CA ASN A 174 8.97 -12.36 -2.49
C ASN A 174 8.58 -11.52 -1.26
N VAL A 175 8.76 -12.05 -0.05
CA VAL A 175 8.56 -11.34 1.21
C VAL A 175 9.91 -10.91 1.76
N ILE A 176 10.13 -9.60 1.86
CA ILE A 176 11.37 -9.02 2.37
C ILE A 176 11.12 -8.36 3.71
N LEU A 177 11.87 -8.77 4.72
CA LEU A 177 12.11 -7.93 5.89
C LEU A 177 13.26 -7.01 5.54
N ASN A 178 12.94 -5.78 5.16
CA ASN A 178 13.96 -4.85 4.72
C ASN A 178 14.57 -4.14 5.94
N ASN A 179 15.82 -4.45 6.27
CA ASN A 179 16.53 -3.78 7.36
C ASN A 179 16.79 -2.29 7.05
N ASP A 180 16.99 -1.94 5.78
CA ASP A 180 17.08 -0.54 5.34
C ASP A 180 15.74 0.21 5.42
N ALA A 181 14.65 -0.55 5.47
CA ALA A 181 13.30 -0.05 5.66
C ALA A 181 12.92 0.10 7.14
N ALA A 182 13.71 -0.45 8.06
CA ALA A 182 13.39 -0.44 9.46
C ALA A 182 13.65 0.94 10.06
N PHE A 183 12.65 1.50 10.73
CA PHE A 183 12.78 2.80 11.39
C PHE A 183 13.08 2.58 12.89
N PRO A 184 14.29 2.93 13.37
CA PRO A 184 14.68 2.78 14.77
C PRO A 184 14.15 3.91 15.64
N LEU A 185 13.71 3.58 16.85
CA LEU A 185 13.32 4.55 17.87
C LEU A 185 13.97 4.20 19.20
N LEU A 186 14.71 5.15 19.76
CA LEU A 186 15.31 5.00 21.08
C LEU A 186 14.56 5.86 22.09
N PHE A 187 14.02 5.21 23.10
CA PHE A 187 13.53 5.85 24.32
C PHE A 187 14.55 5.64 25.41
N ALA A 188 15.02 6.72 26.03
CA ALA A 188 16.02 6.62 27.09
C ALA A 188 15.68 7.60 28.21
N ASP A 189 15.98 7.22 29.45
CA ASP A 189 16.08 8.19 30.54
C ASP A 189 17.39 8.99 30.37
N SER A 190 17.54 10.17 30.97
CA SER A 190 18.82 10.89 31.05
C SER A 190 18.90 11.63 32.36
N VAL A 191 20.09 11.61 32.98
CA VAL A 191 20.36 12.30 34.24
C VAL A 191 21.06 13.65 34.00
N GLN A 192 21.44 13.99 32.75
CA GLN A 192 22.22 15.19 32.42
C GLN A 192 21.64 16.00 31.26
N ASP A 193 21.85 17.33 31.30
CA ASP A 193 21.64 18.26 30.19
C ASP A 193 22.81 18.14 29.20
N GLU A 194 22.78 17.12 28.33
CA GLU A 194 23.69 17.00 27.20
C GLU A 194 23.04 17.55 25.91
N ASP A 195 23.84 18.21 25.06
CA ASP A 195 23.40 18.55 23.71
C ASP A 195 23.39 17.31 22.80
N LEU A 196 22.18 16.76 22.63
CA LEU A 196 21.87 15.61 21.78
C LEU A 196 21.66 15.98 20.30
N SER A 197 21.49 17.27 19.99
CA SER A 197 21.27 17.75 18.62
C SER A 197 22.46 17.43 17.70
N GLU A 198 23.66 17.27 18.27
CA GLU A 198 24.85 16.87 17.52
C GLU A 198 24.73 15.51 16.82
N LEU A 199 23.89 14.61 17.32
CA LEU A 199 23.67 13.28 16.73
C LEU A 199 23.08 13.36 15.31
N PHE A 200 22.33 14.42 15.02
CA PHE A 200 21.58 14.60 13.78
C PHE A 200 22.24 15.55 12.77
N ARG A 201 23.42 16.09 13.09
CA ARG A 201 24.15 17.06 12.24
C ARG A 201 24.48 16.54 10.84
N ASN A 202 24.58 15.23 10.66
CA ASN A 202 24.86 14.63 9.36
C ASN A 202 23.59 14.43 8.51
N GLU A 203 22.40 14.49 9.12
CA GLU A 203 21.11 14.26 8.46
C GLU A 203 20.38 15.57 8.16
N GLU A 204 20.61 16.59 8.99
CA GLU A 204 19.83 17.83 8.97
C GLU A 204 20.70 19.09 8.92
N SER A 205 20.16 20.14 8.31
CA SER A 205 20.76 21.47 8.35
C SER A 205 20.65 22.10 9.75
N SER A 206 21.54 23.05 10.06
CA SER A 206 21.52 23.76 11.34
C SER A 206 20.19 24.48 11.61
N GLU A 207 19.49 24.94 10.56
CA GLU A 207 18.18 25.58 10.69
C GLU A 207 17.08 24.58 11.13
N GLN A 208 17.15 23.33 10.66
CA GLN A 208 16.21 22.27 11.05
C GLN A 208 16.41 21.87 12.50
N LEU A 209 17.67 21.69 12.92
CA LEU A 209 18.02 21.38 14.30
C LEU A 209 17.60 22.50 15.28
N ALA A 210 17.75 23.76 14.87
CA ALA A 210 17.44 24.92 15.71
C ALA A 210 15.93 25.16 15.92
N LYS A 211 15.06 24.64 15.05
CA LYS A 211 13.61 24.87 15.16
C LYS A 211 12.98 24.17 16.37
N GLY A 212 13.67 23.22 16.98
CA GLY A 212 13.21 22.48 18.15
C GLY A 212 11.91 21.69 17.88
N ASN A 213 11.55 20.78 18.78
CA ASN A 213 10.28 20.08 18.68
C ASN A 213 9.30 20.58 19.73
N ALA A 214 8.05 20.84 19.31
CA ALA A 214 6.98 21.30 20.20
C ALA A 214 6.73 20.34 21.38
N LEU A 215 7.01 19.04 21.22
CA LEU A 215 6.87 18.07 22.31
C LEU A 215 7.82 18.34 23.47
N SER A 216 9.05 18.78 23.20
CA SER A 216 10.05 19.06 24.25
C SER A 216 9.75 20.33 25.06
N ALA A 217 8.92 21.23 24.55
CA ALA A 217 8.64 22.51 25.22
C ALA A 217 7.88 22.34 26.55
N ASP A 218 7.09 21.28 26.68
CA ASP A 218 6.22 21.04 27.83
C ASP A 218 6.93 20.26 28.97
N PHE A 219 8.10 19.70 28.71
CA PHE A 219 8.77 18.77 29.64
C PHE A 219 10.24 19.17 29.86
N THR A 220 10.55 19.57 31.08
CA THR A 220 11.90 19.98 31.49
C THR A 220 12.89 18.83 31.30
N ASN A 221 14.04 19.13 30.70
CA ASN A 221 15.13 18.18 30.41
C ASN A 221 14.74 17.04 29.44
N SER A 222 13.64 17.18 28.69
CA SER A 222 13.20 16.21 27.69
C SER A 222 13.66 16.59 26.29
N PHE A 223 14.14 15.61 25.53
CA PHE A 223 14.62 15.82 24.17
C PHE A 223 13.88 14.89 23.21
N PHE A 224 13.18 15.45 22.24
CA PHE A 224 12.56 14.70 21.16
C PHE A 224 13.02 15.20 19.80
N HIS A 225 13.51 14.28 18.99
CA HIS A 225 13.93 14.59 17.62
C HIS A 225 13.68 13.40 16.72
N VAL A 226 13.15 13.68 15.53
CA VAL A 226 12.86 12.69 14.48
C VAL A 226 13.78 12.99 13.31
N GLY A 227 14.85 12.20 13.18
CA GLY A 227 15.74 12.25 12.04
C GLY A 227 15.21 11.47 10.84
N TRP A 228 15.96 11.49 9.75
CA TRP A 228 15.61 10.73 8.55
C TRP A 228 15.75 9.23 8.80
N ASN A 229 16.80 8.82 9.52
CA ASN A 229 17.09 7.41 9.75
C ASN A 229 16.60 6.89 11.09
N TYR A 230 16.45 7.72 12.13
CA TYR A 230 16.08 7.28 13.48
C TYR A 230 15.41 8.39 14.29
N THR A 231 14.67 7.99 15.32
CA THR A 231 14.06 8.89 16.31
C THR A 231 14.69 8.69 17.68
N LEU A 232 14.91 9.80 18.39
CA LEU A 232 15.34 9.81 19.78
C LEU A 232 14.32 10.55 20.65
N ALA A 233 13.84 9.89 21.71
CA ALA A 233 13.02 10.53 22.74
C ALA A 233 13.66 10.26 24.11
N VAL A 234 14.00 11.33 24.83
CA VAL A 234 14.71 11.25 26.11
C VAL A 234 13.90 11.95 27.19
N ASN A 235 13.85 11.35 28.37
CA ASN A 235 13.20 11.93 29.56
C ASN A 235 11.72 12.29 29.39
N PHE A 236 10.98 11.57 28.55
CA PHE A 236 9.53 11.76 28.45
C PHE A 236 8.79 10.87 29.45
N PRO A 237 7.67 11.35 30.03
CA PRO A 237 6.73 10.48 30.74
C PRO A 237 6.25 9.31 29.86
N TYR A 238 5.93 8.18 30.50
CA TYR A 238 5.55 6.96 29.79
C TYR A 238 4.35 7.14 28.85
N ASP A 239 3.32 7.87 29.27
CA ASP A 239 2.14 8.15 28.45
C ASP A 239 2.49 8.95 27.18
N VAL A 240 3.50 9.82 27.25
CA VAL A 240 4.01 10.54 26.08
C VAL A 240 4.80 9.60 25.17
N GLN A 241 5.65 8.74 25.74
CA GLN A 241 6.39 7.73 24.96
C GLN A 241 5.44 6.77 24.23
N GLU A 242 4.36 6.34 24.87
CA GLU A 242 3.29 5.53 24.27
C GLU A 242 2.67 6.23 23.06
N ASN A 243 2.32 7.52 23.19
CA ASN A 243 1.76 8.31 22.10
C ASN A 243 2.75 8.51 20.95
N VAL A 244 4.03 8.78 21.26
CA VAL A 244 5.10 8.90 20.26
C VAL A 244 5.28 7.57 19.52
N PHE A 245 5.31 6.44 20.24
CA PHE A 245 5.42 5.12 19.65
C PHE A 245 4.26 4.81 18.69
N ALA A 246 3.02 5.09 19.11
CA ALA A 246 1.85 4.88 18.26
C ALA A 246 1.86 5.79 17.02
N LEU A 247 2.27 7.05 17.19
CA LEU A 247 2.43 8.00 16.07
C LEU A 247 3.44 7.48 15.05
N MET A 248 4.64 7.11 15.50
CA MET A 248 5.70 6.67 14.60
C MET A 248 5.39 5.31 13.96
N THR A 249 4.70 4.42 14.66
CA THR A 249 4.17 3.17 14.11
C THR A 249 3.20 3.46 12.97
N LYS A 250 2.24 4.38 13.17
CA LYS A 250 1.30 4.78 12.12
C LYS A 250 2.01 5.40 10.92
N MET A 251 2.99 6.27 11.17
CA MET A 251 3.77 6.91 10.11
C MET A 251 4.53 5.88 9.29
N GLN A 252 5.22 4.96 9.95
CA GLN A 252 5.98 3.90 9.29
C GLN A 252 5.07 3.03 8.41
N MET A 253 3.95 2.53 8.95
CA MET A 253 3.00 1.73 8.16
C MET A 253 2.42 2.52 6.98
N SER A 254 2.11 3.79 7.18
CA SER A 254 1.53 4.65 6.14
C SER A 254 2.55 4.96 5.03
N TYR A 255 3.80 5.24 5.39
CA TYR A 255 4.88 5.51 4.44
C TYR A 255 5.07 4.37 3.44
N TYR A 256 5.16 3.13 3.93
CA TYR A 256 5.28 1.96 3.04
C TYR A 256 4.05 1.79 2.16
N LYS A 257 2.87 2.05 2.70
CA LYS A 257 1.65 1.97 1.91
C LYS A 257 1.60 3.00 0.78
N PHE A 258 1.98 4.26 1.05
CA PHE A 258 2.10 5.28 0.01
C PHE A 258 3.06 4.81 -1.08
N ARG A 259 4.18 4.21 -0.70
CA ARG A 259 5.15 3.65 -1.64
C ARG A 259 4.57 2.51 -2.49
N TYR A 260 3.82 1.57 -1.90
CA TYR A 260 3.15 0.52 -2.67
C TYR A 260 2.18 1.07 -3.71
N TYR A 261 1.34 2.04 -3.33
CA TYR A 261 0.45 2.69 -4.27
C TYR A 261 1.24 3.41 -5.37
N LYS A 262 2.28 4.15 -5.00
CA LYS A 262 3.13 4.88 -5.94
C LYS A 262 3.78 3.95 -6.95
N GLU A 263 4.43 2.88 -6.50
CA GLU A 263 5.07 1.88 -7.36
C GLU A 263 4.04 1.17 -8.24
N TYR A 264 2.92 0.71 -7.67
CA TYR A 264 1.88 0.01 -8.45
C TYR A 264 1.28 0.89 -9.54
N PHE A 265 0.88 2.12 -9.22
CA PHE A 265 0.20 2.98 -10.19
C PHE A 265 1.16 3.63 -11.18
N ASN A 266 2.37 4.02 -10.76
CA ASN A 266 3.32 4.67 -11.68
C ASN A 266 4.04 3.67 -12.57
N GLU A 267 4.38 2.48 -12.07
CA GLU A 267 5.18 1.50 -12.82
C GLU A 267 4.28 0.43 -13.42
N VAL A 268 3.67 -0.41 -12.59
CA VAL A 268 2.95 -1.61 -13.02
C VAL A 268 1.75 -1.25 -13.91
N PHE A 269 0.93 -0.31 -13.46
CA PHE A 269 -0.29 0.02 -14.19
C PHE A 269 0.00 0.84 -15.46
N THR A 270 0.95 1.78 -15.41
CA THR A 270 1.38 2.51 -16.61
C THR A 270 1.90 1.56 -17.69
N ASP A 271 2.62 0.51 -17.31
CA ASP A 271 3.08 -0.49 -18.27
C ASP A 271 1.94 -1.35 -18.83
N ILE A 272 0.95 -1.71 -18.01
CA ILE A 272 -0.28 -2.36 -18.50
C ILE A 272 -1.00 -1.46 -19.52
N LEU A 273 -1.09 -0.15 -19.26
CA LEU A 273 -1.73 0.81 -20.17
C LEU A 273 -0.99 0.99 -21.49
N LYS A 274 0.35 0.99 -21.47
CA LYS A 274 1.18 1.12 -22.67
C LYS A 274 1.13 -0.13 -23.55
N ASN A 275 1.11 -1.30 -22.93
CA ASN A 275 1.28 -2.58 -23.63
C ASN A 275 -0.05 -3.28 -23.99
N SER A 276 -1.18 -2.81 -23.47
CA SER A 276 -2.50 -3.39 -23.79
C SER A 276 -3.17 -2.67 -24.96
N GLU A 277 -3.58 -3.44 -25.97
CA GLU A 277 -4.38 -2.91 -27.09
C GLU A 277 -5.82 -2.56 -26.66
N ALA A 278 -6.34 -3.26 -25.65
CA ALA A 278 -7.63 -3.06 -25.04
C ALA A 278 -7.58 -3.41 -23.54
N ILE A 279 -8.42 -2.74 -22.75
CA ILE A 279 -8.60 -3.01 -21.32
C ILE A 279 -10.00 -3.61 -21.16
N ASP A 280 -10.07 -4.82 -20.60
CA ASP A 280 -11.34 -5.46 -20.29
C ASP A 280 -12.03 -4.81 -19.07
N SER A 281 -13.33 -5.07 -18.90
CA SER A 281 -14.11 -4.47 -17.80
C SER A 281 -13.64 -4.93 -16.42
N GLN A 282 -13.18 -6.17 -16.28
CA GLN A 282 -12.74 -6.72 -14.99
C GLN A 282 -11.50 -5.98 -14.47
N ARG A 283 -10.57 -5.63 -15.37
CA ARG A 283 -9.39 -4.84 -15.04
C ARG A 283 -9.78 -3.43 -14.63
N VAL A 284 -10.71 -2.78 -15.35
CA VAL A 284 -11.22 -1.46 -14.96
C VAL A 284 -11.81 -1.50 -13.55
N ASP A 285 -12.70 -2.46 -13.28
CA ASP A 285 -13.33 -2.63 -11.96
C ASP A 285 -12.29 -2.86 -10.85
N PHE A 286 -11.25 -3.66 -11.13
CA PHE A 286 -10.14 -3.89 -10.21
C PHE A 286 -9.37 -2.61 -9.89
N PHE A 287 -9.06 -1.79 -10.90
CA PHE A 287 -8.35 -0.53 -10.71
C PHE A 287 -9.19 0.49 -9.96
N ASP A 288 -10.49 0.58 -10.26
CA ASP A 288 -11.39 1.48 -9.56
C ASP A 288 -11.55 1.08 -8.10
N LYS A 289 -11.64 -0.22 -7.79
CA LYS A 289 -11.61 -0.72 -6.41
C LYS A 289 -10.31 -0.35 -5.70
N LEU A 290 -9.16 -0.48 -6.38
CA LEU A 290 -7.86 -0.15 -5.79
C LEU A 290 -7.71 1.36 -5.51
N LYS A 291 -8.19 2.21 -6.43
CA LYS A 291 -8.26 3.68 -6.25
C LYS A 291 -9.18 4.06 -5.09
N LEU A 292 -10.34 3.40 -4.98
CA LEU A 292 -11.25 3.61 -3.85
C LEU A 292 -10.57 3.23 -2.53
N ASN A 293 -9.88 2.10 -2.48
CA ASN A 293 -9.11 1.66 -1.32
C ASN A 293 -8.01 2.67 -0.94
N TYR A 294 -7.35 3.30 -1.90
CA TYR A 294 -6.42 4.40 -1.64
C TYR A 294 -7.11 5.61 -1.01
N LYS A 295 -8.29 6.00 -1.50
CA LYS A 295 -9.02 7.15 -0.94
C LYS A 295 -9.54 6.87 0.46
N VAL A 296 -10.01 5.65 0.74
CA VAL A 296 -10.38 5.21 2.10
C VAL A 296 -9.17 5.26 3.02
N PHE A 297 -8.03 4.77 2.57
CA PHE A 297 -6.77 4.87 3.30
C PHE A 297 -6.39 6.31 3.64
N LEU A 298 -6.41 7.19 2.64
CA LEU A 298 -6.04 8.59 2.81
C LEU A 298 -6.99 9.30 3.78
N ALA A 299 -8.29 9.01 3.72
CA ALA A 299 -9.27 9.51 4.67
C ALA A 299 -8.98 9.02 6.10
N ASN A 300 -8.64 7.74 6.28
CA ASN A 300 -8.29 7.18 7.59
C ASN A 300 -6.97 7.76 8.13
N TYR A 301 -6.00 8.00 7.25
CA TYR A 301 -4.73 8.65 7.57
C TYR A 301 -4.95 10.08 8.07
N PHE A 302 -5.74 10.89 7.35
CA PHE A 302 -6.08 12.25 7.78
C PHE A 302 -6.95 12.28 9.03
N LYS A 303 -7.90 11.36 9.17
CA LYS A 303 -8.69 11.21 10.41
C LYS A 303 -7.80 10.93 11.61
N PHE A 304 -6.76 10.11 11.45
CA PHE A 304 -5.75 9.91 12.48
C PHE A 304 -5.01 11.22 12.76
N LYS A 305 -4.37 11.82 11.74
CA LYS A 305 -3.58 13.06 11.86
C LYS A 305 -4.32 14.18 12.57
N TYR A 306 -5.50 14.54 12.07
CA TYR A 306 -6.28 15.66 12.60
C TYR A 306 -7.06 15.30 13.88
N GLY A 307 -7.07 14.02 14.27
CA GLY A 307 -7.56 13.57 15.57
C GLY A 307 -6.53 13.67 16.69
N LEU A 308 -5.25 13.95 16.37
CA LEU A 308 -4.18 14.12 17.35
C LEU A 308 -4.25 15.49 18.05
N TYR A 309 -3.69 15.57 19.25
CA TYR A 309 -3.45 16.88 19.88
C TYR A 309 -2.50 17.71 19.01
N PRO A 310 -2.61 19.05 19.01
CA PRO A 310 -1.87 19.94 18.11
C PRO A 310 -0.36 19.66 18.05
N LYS A 311 0.27 19.38 19.19
CA LYS A 311 1.71 19.08 19.26
C LYS A 311 2.11 17.80 18.52
N TYR A 312 1.32 16.73 18.64
CA TYR A 312 1.59 15.48 17.90
C TYR A 312 1.25 15.63 16.40
N CYS A 313 0.25 16.44 16.07
CA CYS A 313 -0.05 16.79 14.67
C CYS A 313 1.12 17.53 14.02
N GLN A 314 1.73 18.50 14.71
CA GLN A 314 2.92 19.21 14.22
C GLN A 314 4.13 18.28 14.02
N VAL A 315 4.31 17.30 14.91
CA VAL A 315 5.33 16.25 14.72
C VAL A 315 5.04 15.48 13.44
N MET A 316 3.80 15.03 13.26
CA MET A 316 3.37 14.29 12.06
C MET A 316 3.64 15.08 10.78
N GLU A 317 3.30 16.38 10.75
CA GLU A 317 3.58 17.29 9.63
C GLU A 317 5.09 17.49 9.38
N GLY A 318 5.90 17.45 10.45
CA GLY A 318 7.35 17.44 10.32
C GLY A 318 7.84 16.19 9.61
N VAL A 319 7.37 15.02 10.04
CA VAL A 319 7.74 13.72 9.47
C VAL A 319 7.23 13.56 8.05
N GLU A 320 6.02 14.01 7.71
CA GLU A 320 5.49 14.00 6.35
C GLU A 320 6.39 14.75 5.37
N ARG A 321 6.86 15.93 5.77
CA ARG A 321 7.78 16.74 4.98
C ARG A 321 9.15 16.07 4.87
N LEU A 322 9.66 15.54 5.98
CA LEU A 322 10.93 14.83 6.02
C LEU A 322 10.91 13.65 5.04
N TRP A 323 9.88 12.80 5.12
CA TRP A 323 9.72 11.58 4.32
C TRP A 323 9.08 11.80 2.94
N ASN A 324 8.80 13.06 2.56
CA ASN A 324 8.14 13.46 1.31
C ASN A 324 6.76 12.79 1.06
N ILE A 325 6.02 12.44 2.12
CA ILE A 325 4.68 11.84 2.01
C ILE A 325 3.70 12.79 1.31
N ASP A 326 3.77 14.09 1.60
CA ASP A 326 2.88 15.09 0.99
C ASP A 326 3.04 15.14 -0.54
N LYS A 327 4.29 15.12 -1.02
CA LYS A 327 4.60 15.13 -2.45
C LYS A 327 4.20 13.83 -3.13
N ASP A 328 4.40 12.70 -2.46
CA ASP A 328 4.01 11.39 -2.99
C ASP A 328 2.49 11.25 -3.10
N THR A 329 1.76 11.84 -2.15
CA THR A 329 0.30 11.94 -2.19
C THR A 329 -0.17 12.80 -3.37
N GLU A 330 0.40 14.00 -3.54
CA GLU A 330 0.07 14.89 -4.67
C GLU A 330 0.37 14.23 -6.03
N LEU A 331 1.51 13.55 -6.15
CA LEU A 331 1.89 12.83 -7.36
C LEU A 331 0.89 11.71 -7.68
N LEU A 332 0.50 10.93 -6.68
CA LEU A 332 -0.48 9.84 -6.85
C LEU A 332 -1.83 10.35 -7.33
N GLU A 333 -2.33 11.46 -6.77
CA GLU A 333 -3.60 12.05 -7.20
C GLU A 333 -3.56 12.51 -8.66
N LYS A 334 -2.48 13.19 -9.07
CA LYS A 334 -2.25 13.57 -10.47
C LYS A 334 -2.17 12.36 -11.40
N THR A 335 -1.47 11.30 -10.98
CA THR A 335 -1.39 10.05 -11.74
C THR A 335 -2.78 9.43 -11.92
N PHE A 336 -3.63 9.44 -10.89
CA PHE A 336 -4.97 8.85 -10.97
C PHE A 336 -5.87 9.61 -11.95
N GLU A 337 -5.80 10.93 -11.97
CA GLU A 337 -6.55 11.77 -12.90
C GLU A 337 -6.14 11.47 -14.35
N ALA A 338 -4.85 11.54 -14.66
CA ALA A 338 -4.32 11.28 -15.99
C ALA A 338 -4.67 9.86 -16.49
N GLN A 339 -4.62 8.88 -15.59
CA GLN A 339 -4.94 7.50 -15.91
C GLN A 339 -6.43 7.26 -16.12
N SER A 340 -7.30 7.87 -15.32
CA SER A 340 -8.75 7.79 -15.53
C SER A 340 -9.14 8.36 -16.90
N GLU A 341 -8.54 9.48 -17.29
CA GLU A 341 -8.74 10.06 -18.63
C GLU A 341 -8.28 9.09 -19.74
N PHE A 342 -7.10 8.48 -19.59
CA PHE A 342 -6.56 7.54 -20.56
C PHE A 342 -7.42 6.27 -20.69
N VAL A 343 -7.82 5.66 -19.58
CA VAL A 343 -8.68 4.46 -19.55
C VAL A 343 -10.01 4.74 -20.21
N ASN A 344 -10.67 5.85 -19.86
CA ASN A 344 -11.95 6.23 -20.44
C ASN A 344 -11.85 6.44 -21.95
N LYS A 345 -10.77 7.06 -22.42
CA LYS A 345 -10.51 7.23 -23.84
C LYS A 345 -10.32 5.88 -24.55
N LYS A 346 -9.49 4.98 -24.02
CA LYS A 346 -9.25 3.65 -24.59
C LYS A 346 -10.51 2.78 -24.61
N TYR A 347 -11.28 2.79 -23.53
CA TYR A 347 -12.54 2.06 -23.42
C TYR A 347 -13.59 2.60 -24.41
N SER A 348 -13.71 3.92 -24.54
CA SER A 348 -14.58 4.55 -25.54
C SER A 348 -14.18 4.18 -26.98
N GLU A 349 -12.87 4.22 -27.30
CA GLU A 349 -12.35 3.78 -28.60
C GLU A 349 -12.64 2.30 -28.89
N ALA A 350 -12.51 1.42 -27.88
CA ALA A 350 -12.81 0.00 -28.01
C ALA A 350 -14.32 -0.25 -28.24
N ASN A 351 -15.18 0.42 -27.48
CA ASN A 351 -16.63 0.35 -27.64
C ASN A 351 -17.09 0.88 -29.00
N GLN A 352 -16.48 1.97 -29.49
CA GLN A 352 -16.77 2.49 -30.82
C GLN A 352 -16.38 1.48 -31.91
N ARG A 353 -15.23 0.81 -31.79
CA ARG A 353 -14.83 -0.26 -32.71
C ARG A 353 -15.79 -1.46 -32.68
N LEU A 354 -16.30 -1.82 -31.52
CA LEU A 354 -17.30 -2.89 -31.36
C LEU A 354 -18.63 -2.51 -32.01
N ASN A 355 -19.10 -1.29 -31.78
CA ASN A 355 -20.33 -0.79 -32.38
C ASN A 355 -20.22 -0.70 -33.91
N ASP A 356 -19.08 -0.25 -34.44
CA ASP A 356 -18.78 -0.29 -35.87
C ASP A 356 -18.88 -1.71 -36.44
N LYS A 357 -18.32 -2.72 -35.74
CA LYS A 357 -18.38 -4.13 -36.17
C LYS A 357 -19.81 -4.68 -36.10
N GLN A 358 -20.58 -4.34 -35.07
CA GLN A 358 -21.99 -4.75 -34.95
C GLN A 358 -22.84 -4.13 -36.06
N ASN A 359 -22.66 -2.85 -36.35
CA ASN A 359 -23.33 -2.20 -37.47
C ASN A 359 -22.94 -2.82 -38.82
N GLN A 360 -21.68 -3.22 -39.01
CA GLN A 360 -21.26 -3.97 -40.20
C GLN A 360 -21.96 -5.33 -40.30
N ALA A 361 -22.05 -6.08 -39.21
CA ALA A 361 -22.75 -7.37 -39.18
C ALA A 361 -24.25 -7.21 -39.49
N LEU A 362 -24.90 -6.21 -38.88
CA LEU A 362 -26.30 -5.87 -39.16
C LEU A 362 -26.52 -5.52 -40.64
N ASN A 363 -25.63 -4.73 -41.24
CA ASN A 363 -25.70 -4.40 -42.66
C ASN A 363 -25.58 -5.64 -43.55
N ILE A 364 -24.70 -6.59 -43.22
CA ILE A 364 -24.57 -7.86 -43.96
C ILE A 364 -25.84 -8.70 -43.83
N ILE A 365 -26.41 -8.79 -42.62
CA ILE A 365 -27.67 -9.51 -42.39
C ILE A 365 -28.81 -8.90 -43.21
N ALA A 366 -28.93 -7.57 -43.21
CA ALA A 366 -29.94 -6.87 -44.01
C ALA A 366 -29.78 -7.18 -45.51
N LEU A 367 -28.54 -7.23 -46.00
CA LEU A 367 -28.25 -7.55 -47.40
C LEU A 367 -28.64 -8.99 -47.75
N LEU A 368 -28.37 -9.94 -46.85
CA LEU A 368 -28.82 -11.34 -46.98
C LEU A 368 -30.36 -11.45 -46.93
N GLN A 369 -31.02 -10.67 -46.08
CA GLN A 369 -32.49 -10.63 -46.02
C GLN A 369 -33.10 -10.08 -47.31
N VAL A 370 -32.53 -9.02 -47.89
CA VAL A 370 -32.95 -8.52 -49.21
C VAL A 370 -32.76 -9.60 -50.27
N ALA A 371 -31.60 -10.28 -50.30
CA ALA A 371 -31.36 -11.36 -51.26
C ALA A 371 -32.34 -12.52 -51.12
N ALA A 372 -32.68 -12.93 -49.88
CA ALA A 372 -33.67 -13.96 -49.61
C ALA A 372 -35.07 -13.54 -50.07
N PHE A 373 -35.47 -12.28 -49.83
CA PHE A 373 -36.76 -11.75 -50.29
C PHE A 373 -36.87 -11.74 -51.82
N VAL A 374 -35.79 -11.36 -52.51
CA VAL A 374 -35.68 -11.41 -53.97
C VAL A 374 -35.77 -12.85 -54.48
N SER A 375 -35.13 -13.80 -53.81
CA SER A 375 -35.21 -15.23 -54.15
C SER A 375 -36.65 -15.75 -54.03
N VAL A 376 -37.37 -15.39 -52.97
CA VAL A 376 -38.77 -15.81 -52.77
C VAL A 376 -39.69 -15.19 -53.83
N ILE A 377 -39.49 -13.92 -54.19
CA ILE A 377 -40.24 -13.26 -55.27
C ILE A 377 -39.93 -13.93 -56.61
N TYR A 378 -38.65 -14.22 -56.89
CA TYR A 378 -38.22 -14.91 -58.09
C TYR A 378 -38.87 -16.30 -58.20
N ASP A 379 -38.83 -17.10 -57.13
CA ASP A 379 -39.45 -18.43 -57.11
C ASP A 379 -40.98 -18.34 -57.24
N SER A 380 -41.61 -17.32 -56.66
CA SER A 380 -43.07 -17.10 -56.78
C SER A 380 -43.49 -16.69 -58.19
N LEU A 381 -42.67 -15.88 -58.88
CA LEU A 381 -42.93 -15.42 -60.25
C LEU A 381 -42.52 -16.44 -61.31
N ALA A 382 -41.56 -17.33 -61.02
CA ALA A 382 -41.22 -18.45 -61.89
C ALA A 382 -42.39 -19.44 -62.10
N PHE A 383 -43.42 -19.37 -61.25
CA PHE A 383 -44.68 -20.12 -61.41
C PHE A 383 -45.72 -19.42 -62.31
N GLU A 384 -45.55 -18.15 -62.69
CA GLU A 384 -46.44 -17.45 -63.61
C GLU A 384 -45.74 -17.26 -64.98
N GLU A 385 -46.27 -17.90 -66.03
CA GLU A 385 -45.68 -18.00 -67.38
C GLU A 385 -45.53 -16.68 -68.17
N LYS A 386 -45.71 -15.51 -67.55
CA LYS A 386 -45.45 -14.20 -68.19
C LYS A 386 -44.83 -13.20 -67.22
N TRP A 387 -43.59 -12.81 -67.53
CA TRP A 387 -42.82 -11.78 -66.84
C TRP A 387 -43.50 -10.40 -66.93
N PRO A 388 -43.95 -9.79 -65.81
CA PRO A 388 -44.53 -8.44 -65.80
C PRO A 388 -43.43 -7.37 -65.88
N ASN A 389 -43.71 -6.24 -66.53
CA ASN A 389 -42.79 -5.08 -66.56
C ASN A 389 -42.43 -4.55 -65.16
N GLU A 390 -43.27 -4.78 -64.15
CA GLU A 390 -43.00 -4.40 -62.77
C GLU A 390 -41.77 -5.12 -62.18
N PHE A 391 -41.44 -6.33 -62.69
CA PHE A 391 -40.27 -7.08 -62.25
C PHE A 391 -38.95 -6.36 -62.59
N TYR A 392 -38.84 -5.78 -63.79
CA TYR A 392 -37.66 -5.01 -64.19
C TYR A 392 -37.53 -3.71 -63.38
N THR A 393 -38.65 -3.12 -62.96
CA THR A 393 -38.67 -1.95 -62.08
C THR A 393 -38.16 -2.30 -60.68
N VAL A 394 -38.56 -3.44 -60.12
CA VAL A 394 -38.07 -3.93 -58.82
C VAL A 394 -36.58 -4.30 -58.91
N LEU A 395 -36.17 -5.02 -59.96
CA LEU A 395 -34.77 -5.43 -60.15
C LEU A 395 -33.83 -4.24 -60.38
N SER A 396 -34.30 -3.19 -61.07
CA SER A 396 -33.55 -1.94 -61.23
C SER A 396 -33.47 -1.14 -59.92
N LEU A 397 -34.55 -1.04 -59.14
CA LEU A 397 -34.54 -0.42 -57.81
C LEU A 397 -33.59 -1.14 -56.84
N ILE A 398 -33.57 -2.47 -56.86
CA ILE A 398 -32.64 -3.28 -56.07
C ILE A 398 -31.21 -3.06 -56.55
N SER A 399 -30.96 -3.08 -57.85
CA SER A 399 -29.62 -2.84 -58.42
C SER A 399 -29.10 -1.46 -58.05
N ILE A 400 -29.95 -0.42 -58.12
CA ILE A 400 -29.61 0.95 -57.69
C ILE A 400 -29.31 0.98 -56.19
N SER A 401 -30.10 0.27 -55.38
CA SER A 401 -29.88 0.20 -53.92
C SER A 401 -28.57 -0.51 -53.57
N VAL A 402 -28.25 -1.61 -54.24
CA VAL A 402 -26.97 -2.34 -54.07
C VAL A 402 -25.79 -1.48 -54.52
N ILE A 403 -25.91 -0.78 -55.65
CA ILE A 403 -24.88 0.14 -56.14
C ILE A 403 -24.68 1.30 -55.16
N ALA A 404 -25.75 1.86 -54.59
CA ALA A 404 -25.67 2.92 -53.59
C ALA A 404 -24.97 2.44 -52.31
N VAL A 405 -25.27 1.24 -51.82
CA VAL A 405 -24.61 0.63 -50.65
C VAL A 405 -23.12 0.37 -50.93
N ILE A 406 -22.77 -0.18 -52.10
CA ILE A 406 -21.37 -0.40 -52.49
C ILE A 406 -20.63 0.94 -52.64
N SER A 407 -21.25 1.95 -53.23
CA SER A 407 -20.69 3.30 -53.37
C SER A 407 -20.42 3.96 -52.03
N LEU A 408 -21.36 3.86 -51.07
CA LEU A 408 -21.15 4.27 -49.68
C LEU A 408 -19.97 3.50 -49.05
N TYR A 409 -19.88 2.19 -49.28
CA TYR A 409 -18.80 1.34 -48.75
C TYR A 409 -17.42 1.76 -49.27
N VAL A 410 -17.29 2.04 -50.56
CA VAL A 410 -16.04 2.51 -51.19
C VAL A 410 -15.68 3.92 -50.72
N SER A 411 -16.68 4.80 -50.59
CA SER A 411 -16.50 6.17 -50.12
C SER A 411 -16.02 6.21 -48.66
N PHE A 412 -16.64 5.43 -47.77
CA PHE A 412 -16.20 5.29 -46.38
C PHE A 412 -14.83 4.61 -46.26
N GLY A 413 -14.52 3.62 -47.10
CA GLY A 413 -13.20 2.98 -47.16
C GLY A 413 -12.07 3.94 -47.58
N LEU A 414 -12.33 4.84 -48.53
CA LEU A 414 -11.38 5.86 -48.97
C LEU A 414 -11.17 6.96 -47.91
N ILE A 415 -12.22 7.42 -47.24
CA ILE A 415 -12.14 8.40 -46.15
C ILE A 415 -11.35 7.84 -44.96
N ARG A 416 -11.49 6.54 -44.65
CA ARG A 416 -10.73 5.87 -43.58
C ARG A 416 -9.24 5.72 -43.91
N LYS A 417 -8.89 5.62 -45.20
CA LYS A 417 -7.49 5.58 -45.67
C LYS A 417 -6.81 6.95 -45.67
N SER A 418 -7.55 8.04 -45.90
CA SER A 418 -6.96 9.39 -45.89
C SER A 418 -6.68 9.92 -44.48
N ARG A 419 -7.45 9.50 -43.47
CA ARG A 419 -7.21 9.87 -42.04
C ARG A 419 -6.10 9.08 -41.34
N LYS A 420 -5.52 8.06 -41.99
CA LYS A 420 -4.39 7.26 -41.48
C LYS A 420 -3.03 7.66 -42.06
N LYS A 421 -2.99 8.67 -42.94
CA LYS A 421 -1.79 9.45 -43.27
C LYS A 421 -1.88 10.76 -42.51
#